data_AF-A0A377BN01-F1
#
_entry.id   AF-A0A377BN01-F1
#
_cell.length_a   1.000
_cell.length_b   1.000
_cell.length_c   1.000
_cell.angle_alpha   90.00
_cell.angle_beta   90.00
_cell.angle_gamma   90.00
#
_symmetry.space_group_name_H-M   'P 1'
#
loop_
_entity.id
_entity.type
_entity.pdbx_description
1 polymer ?
#
loop_
_entity_poly.entity_id
_entity_poly.type
_entity_poly.pdbx_seq_one_letter_code
_entity_poly.pdbx_strand_id
1 'polypeptide(L)'
;MRRFAGACRFVFNRALARQNENHEVGNKYIPYGKMASWLVEWKNATETQWLKDAPSQPLQQSLKDLERAYKNFFQNRAAFPRFKKRGQNDVFRYPQGVKLDQENSRIFLPKLGWMRYRNSRQVTGCCEKCHCQPVLR
;
A
#
# COMPACT_ATOMS: atom_id res chain seq x y z
N MET A 1 -0.57 8.84 -10.46
CA MET A 1 -1.20 7.93 -9.46
C MET A 1 -1.17 6.45 -9.83
N ARG A 2 -1.51 6.03 -11.07
CA ARG A 2 -1.55 4.58 -11.45
C ARG A 2 -0.23 3.82 -11.20
N ARG A 3 0.93 4.45 -11.42
CA ARG A 3 2.26 3.84 -11.14
C ARG A 3 2.44 3.48 -9.66
N PHE A 4 1.99 4.34 -8.73
CA PHE A 4 2.11 4.09 -7.29
C PHE A 4 1.15 3.00 -6.80
N ALA A 5 -0.09 3.01 -7.30
CA ALA A 5 -1.02 1.91 -7.04
C ALA A 5 -0.45 0.58 -7.57
N GLY A 6 0.17 0.60 -8.76
CA GLY A 6 0.89 -0.55 -9.33
C GLY A 6 2.04 -1.04 -8.45
N ALA A 7 2.86 -0.13 -7.90
CA ALA A 7 3.94 -0.46 -6.97
C ALA A 7 3.43 -1.10 -5.67
N CYS A 8 2.37 -0.53 -5.08
CA CYS A 8 1.71 -1.07 -3.88
C CYS A 8 1.14 -2.48 -4.15
N ARG A 9 0.50 -2.66 -5.31
CA ARG A 9 -0.02 -3.96 -5.76
C ARG A 9 1.11 -4.98 -5.94
N PHE A 10 2.20 -4.59 -6.57
CA PHE A 10 3.36 -5.45 -6.78
C PHE A 10 3.95 -5.93 -5.45
N VAL A 11 4.20 -5.01 -4.51
CA VAL A 11 4.73 -5.33 -3.18
C VAL A 11 3.79 -6.28 -2.41
N PHE A 12 2.48 -6.01 -2.45
CA PHE A 12 1.48 -6.89 -1.81
C PHE A 12 1.51 -8.31 -2.40
N ASN A 13 1.46 -8.42 -3.73
CA ASN A 13 1.43 -9.71 -4.41
C ASN A 13 2.73 -10.48 -4.23
N ARG A 14 3.89 -9.81 -4.29
CA ARG A 14 5.21 -10.44 -4.11
C ARG A 14 5.38 -10.95 -2.68
N ALA A 15 4.91 -10.21 -1.68
CA ALA A 15 4.91 -10.64 -0.29
C ALA A 15 3.96 -11.82 -0.05
N LEU A 16 2.75 -11.79 -0.64
CA LEU A 16 1.80 -12.90 -0.56
C LEU A 16 2.36 -14.17 -1.21
N ALA A 17 3.02 -14.07 -2.37
CA ALA A 17 3.65 -15.21 -3.03
C ALA A 17 4.74 -15.85 -2.16
N ARG A 18 5.68 -15.06 -1.63
CA ARG A 18 6.70 -15.52 -0.68
C ARG A 18 6.10 -16.20 0.54
N GLN A 19 4.97 -15.69 1.01
CA GLN A 19 4.31 -16.24 2.17
C GLN A 19 3.59 -17.56 1.90
N ASN A 20 3.01 -17.71 0.70
CA ASN A 20 2.46 -18.97 0.23
C ASN A 20 3.56 -20.02 0.07
N GLU A 21 4.67 -19.69 -0.59
CA GLU A 21 5.84 -20.58 -0.73
C GLU A 21 6.33 -21.05 0.65
N ASN A 22 6.47 -20.11 1.60
CA ASN A 22 6.89 -20.44 2.96
C ASN A 22 5.89 -21.37 3.67
N HIS A 23 4.58 -21.17 3.47
CA HIS A 23 3.53 -22.02 4.01
C HIS A 23 3.50 -23.41 3.36
N GLU A 24 3.75 -23.52 2.06
CA GLU A 24 3.84 -24.80 1.33
C GLU A 24 4.99 -25.67 1.87
N VAL A 25 6.09 -25.05 2.30
CA VAL A 25 7.22 -25.73 2.96
C VAL A 25 6.89 -26.10 4.43
N GLY A 26 5.71 -25.73 4.94
CA GLY A 26 5.28 -26.02 6.32
C GLY A 26 5.83 -25.05 7.37
N ASN A 27 6.39 -23.91 6.94
CA ASN A 27 6.91 -22.91 7.87
C ASN A 27 5.81 -22.01 8.44
N LYS A 28 6.09 -21.43 9.62
CA LYS A 28 5.18 -20.49 10.28
C LYS A 28 5.06 -19.17 9.51
N TYR A 29 3.95 -18.48 9.72
CA TYR A 29 3.68 -17.16 9.17
C TYR A 29 4.81 -16.16 9.48
N ILE A 30 5.33 -15.51 8.44
CA ILE A 30 6.37 -14.48 8.57
C ILE A 30 5.76 -13.14 9.00
N PRO A 31 6.21 -12.50 10.09
CA PRO A 31 5.67 -11.22 10.56
C PRO A 31 6.14 -10.03 9.71
N TYR A 32 5.46 -8.89 9.84
CA TYR A 32 5.76 -7.65 9.09
C TYR A 32 7.25 -7.23 9.17
N GLY A 33 7.91 -7.43 10.32
CA GLY A 33 9.32 -7.04 10.50
C GLY A 33 10.25 -7.66 9.44
N LYS A 34 10.06 -8.95 9.13
CA LYS A 34 10.84 -9.65 8.10
C LYS A 34 10.37 -9.29 6.68
N MET A 35 9.07 -9.04 6.48
CA MET A 35 8.57 -8.52 5.20
C MET A 35 9.13 -7.13 4.86
N ALA A 36 9.36 -6.29 5.87
CA ALA A 36 9.94 -4.96 5.68
C ALA A 36 11.40 -5.06 5.17
N SER A 37 12.15 -6.09 5.58
CA SER A 37 13.48 -6.38 5.03
C SER A 37 13.41 -6.74 3.53
N TRP A 38 12.44 -7.56 3.12
CA TRP A 38 12.24 -7.86 1.69
C TRP A 38 11.97 -6.61 0.85
N LEU A 39 11.25 -5.63 1.41
CA LEU A 39 11.01 -4.37 0.71
C LEU A 39 12.31 -3.60 0.44
N VAL A 40 13.29 -3.68 1.33
CA VAL A 40 14.62 -3.08 1.12
C VAL A 40 15.36 -3.83 0.02
N GLU A 41 15.35 -5.16 0.06
CA GLU A 41 15.94 -6.02 -0.98
C GLU A 41 15.34 -5.71 -2.36
N TRP A 42 14.00 -5.67 -2.47
CA TRP A 42 13.33 -5.38 -3.74
C TRP A 42 13.62 -3.97 -4.25
N LYS A 43 13.79 -2.98 -3.37
CA LYS A 43 14.21 -1.64 -3.82
C LYS A 43 15.64 -1.62 -4.34
N ASN A 44 16.50 -2.54 -3.89
CA ASN A 44 17.89 -2.63 -4.30
C ASN A 44 18.13 -3.56 -5.47
N ALA A 45 17.22 -4.49 -5.74
CA ALA A 45 17.27 -5.34 -6.92
C ALA A 45 17.06 -4.53 -8.21
N THR A 46 17.90 -4.81 -9.23
CA THR A 46 17.92 -4.10 -10.51
C THR A 46 16.58 -4.17 -11.24
N GLU A 47 15.93 -5.33 -11.21
CA GLU A 47 14.63 -5.56 -11.88
C GLU A 47 13.47 -4.76 -11.26
N THR A 48 13.59 -4.39 -9.99
CA THR A 48 12.55 -3.71 -9.21
C THR A 48 12.98 -2.34 -8.71
N GLN A 49 14.03 -1.77 -9.31
CA GLN A 49 14.56 -0.45 -8.95
C GLN A 49 13.53 0.68 -9.07
N TRP A 50 12.57 0.54 -9.98
CA TRP A 50 11.42 1.45 -10.15
C TRP A 50 10.53 1.56 -8.89
N LEU A 51 10.67 0.67 -7.90
CA LEU A 51 10.02 0.81 -6.59
C LEU A 51 10.59 1.99 -5.77
N LYS A 52 11.82 2.45 -6.07
CA LYS A 52 12.43 3.62 -5.42
C LYS A 52 11.72 4.93 -5.78
N ASP A 53 11.11 4.99 -6.96
CA ASP A 53 10.30 6.14 -7.40
C ASP A 53 9.02 6.25 -6.56
N ALA A 54 8.53 5.13 -6.05
CA ALA A 54 7.35 5.11 -5.19
C ALA A 54 7.67 5.62 -3.77
N PRO A 55 6.70 6.24 -3.09
CA PRO A 55 6.84 6.67 -1.71
C PRO A 55 6.86 5.44 -0.78
N SER A 56 7.83 5.41 0.14
CA SER A 56 8.06 4.26 1.02
C SER A 56 6.88 3.95 1.95
N GLN A 57 6.16 4.98 2.41
CA GLN A 57 5.06 4.83 3.35
C GLN A 57 3.89 4.00 2.77
N PRO A 58 3.34 4.30 1.57
CA PRO A 58 2.35 3.43 0.93
C PRO A 58 2.80 1.98 0.70
N LEU A 59 4.08 1.76 0.37
CA LEU A 59 4.61 0.41 0.19
C LEU A 59 4.60 -0.37 1.52
N GLN A 60 5.09 0.26 2.59
CA GLN A 60 5.04 -0.33 3.94
C GLN A 60 3.59 -0.55 4.40
N GLN A 61 2.68 0.38 4.11
CA GLN A 61 1.27 0.23 4.44
C GLN A 61 0.62 -0.94 3.69
N SER A 62 1.06 -1.22 2.46
CA SER A 62 0.59 -2.39 1.71
C SER A 62 0.98 -3.70 2.39
N LEU A 63 2.18 -3.78 2.98
CA LEU A 63 2.60 -4.94 3.77
C LEU A 63 1.82 -5.05 5.08
N LYS A 64 1.53 -3.93 5.75
CA LYS A 64 0.67 -3.93 6.95
C LYS A 64 -0.76 -4.38 6.64
N ASP A 65 -1.28 -4.00 5.48
CA ASP A 65 -2.60 -4.46 5.03
C ASP A 65 -2.60 -5.97 4.78
N LEU A 66 -1.50 -6.54 4.25
CA LEU A 66 -1.34 -7.99 4.13
C LEU A 66 -1.32 -8.67 5.51
N GLU A 67 -0.54 -8.14 6.46
CA GLU A 67 -0.50 -8.67 7.82
C GLU A 67 -1.87 -8.64 8.49
N ARG A 68 -2.61 -7.54 8.32
CA ARG A 68 -3.98 -7.42 8.83
C ARG A 68 -4.92 -8.45 8.19
N ALA A 69 -4.77 -8.71 6.89
CA ALA A 69 -5.57 -9.73 6.21
C ALA A 69 -5.31 -11.13 6.80
N TYR A 70 -4.04 -11.48 7.03
CA TYR A 70 -3.69 -12.74 7.71
C TYR A 70 -4.21 -12.80 9.15
N LYS A 71 -4.05 -11.72 9.94
CA LYS A 71 -4.60 -11.65 11.30
C LYS A 71 -6.12 -11.89 11.32
N ASN A 72 -6.84 -11.27 10.38
CA ASN A 72 -8.29 -11.47 10.25
C ASN A 72 -8.63 -12.90 9.82
N PHE A 73 -7.83 -13.50 8.94
CA PHE A 73 -7.97 -14.91 8.54
C PHE A 73 -7.77 -15.86 9.72
N PHE A 74 -6.71 -15.69 10.51
CA PHE A 74 -6.48 -16.48 11.71
C PHE A 74 -7.57 -16.32 12.78
N GLN A 75 -8.25 -15.17 12.79
CA GLN A 75 -9.41 -14.91 13.66
C GLN A 75 -10.75 -15.40 13.06
N ASN A 76 -10.73 -16.08 11.91
CA ASN A 76 -11.93 -16.50 11.16
C ASN A 76 -12.90 -15.33 10.83
N ARG A 77 -12.39 -14.10 10.75
CA ARG A 77 -13.17 -12.89 10.43
C ARG A 77 -13.17 -12.56 8.94
N ALA A 78 -12.25 -13.15 8.18
CA ALA A 78 -12.11 -12.93 6.75
C ALA A 78 -11.57 -14.18 6.06
N ALA A 79 -11.81 -14.29 4.75
CA ALA A 79 -11.22 -15.33 3.92
C ALA A 79 -9.72 -15.10 3.72
N PHE A 80 -9.03 -16.14 3.22
CA PHE A 80 -7.61 -16.11 2.91
C PHE A 80 -7.26 -14.94 1.96
N PRO A 81 -6.15 -14.21 2.21
CA PRO A 81 -5.75 -13.11 1.35
C PRO A 81 -5.50 -13.57 -0.10
N ARG A 82 -6.10 -12.85 -1.06
CA ARG A 82 -5.96 -13.13 -2.49
C ARG A 82 -5.05 -12.13 -3.18
N PHE A 83 -4.41 -12.56 -4.26
CA PHE A 83 -3.64 -11.66 -5.13
C PHE A 83 -4.51 -10.51 -5.65
N LYS A 84 -3.98 -9.30 -5.58
CA LYS A 84 -4.63 -8.09 -6.09
C LYS A 84 -4.49 -8.02 -7.61
N LYS A 85 -5.60 -7.71 -8.31
CA LYS A 85 -5.65 -7.54 -9.77
C LYS A 85 -5.57 -6.06 -10.15
N ARG A 86 -5.02 -5.77 -11.33
CA ARG A 86 -4.97 -4.41 -11.89
C ARG A 86 -6.39 -3.90 -12.17
N GLY A 87 -6.68 -2.66 -11.80
CA GLY A 87 -7.99 -2.03 -12.03
C GLY A 87 -9.07 -2.41 -11.02
N GLN A 88 -8.81 -3.37 -10.11
CA GLN A 88 -9.70 -3.68 -9.01
C GLN A 88 -9.07 -3.23 -7.69
N ASN A 89 -9.74 -2.31 -6.99
CA ASN A 89 -9.32 -1.84 -5.66
C ASN A 89 -7.86 -1.33 -5.63
N ASP A 90 -7.46 -0.55 -6.65
CA ASP A 90 -6.15 0.12 -6.74
C ASP A 90 -6.04 1.27 -5.70
N VAL A 91 -6.27 0.98 -4.43
CA VAL A 91 -6.24 1.93 -3.32
C VAL A 91 -4.86 1.91 -2.67
N PHE A 92 -4.32 3.08 -2.34
CA PHE A 92 -3.15 3.20 -1.50
C PHE A 92 -3.40 4.22 -0.38
N ARG A 93 -2.71 4.04 0.75
CA ARG A 93 -2.89 4.85 1.95
C ARG A 93 -1.61 5.57 2.32
N TYR A 94 -1.76 6.83 2.71
CA TYR A 94 -0.71 7.61 3.35
C TYR A 94 -1.05 7.76 4.83
N PRO A 95 -0.22 7.21 5.72
CA PRO A 95 -0.45 7.29 7.15
C PRO A 95 -0.03 8.63 7.78
N GLN A 96 0.81 9.44 7.12
CA GLN A 96 1.30 10.71 7.67
C GLN A 96 1.88 11.62 6.57
N GLY A 97 2.08 12.90 6.88
CA GLY A 97 2.77 13.86 6.01
C GLY A 97 1.92 14.38 4.84
N VAL A 98 0.61 14.22 4.92
CA VAL A 98 -0.33 14.74 3.92
C VAL A 98 -0.81 16.12 4.36
N LYS A 99 -0.68 17.13 3.50
CA LYS A 99 -1.26 18.45 3.75
C LYS A 99 -2.51 18.61 2.90
N LEU A 100 -3.55 19.19 3.47
CA LEU A 100 -4.82 19.42 2.80
C LEU A 100 -5.01 20.93 2.62
N ASP A 101 -5.29 21.34 1.39
CA ASP A 101 -5.75 22.67 1.04
C ASP A 101 -7.18 22.54 0.52
N GLN A 102 -8.16 22.81 1.39
CA GLN A 102 -9.57 22.65 1.06
C GLN A 102 -10.09 23.76 0.13
N GLU A 103 -9.58 24.98 0.31
CA GLU A 103 -9.99 26.15 -0.49
C GLU A 103 -9.72 25.91 -1.97
N ASN A 104 -8.57 25.31 -2.29
CA ASN A 104 -8.21 25.00 -3.66
C ASN A 104 -8.53 23.55 -4.08
N SER A 105 -9.12 22.74 -3.20
CA SER A 105 -9.33 21.29 -3.40
C SER A 105 -8.04 20.55 -3.81
N ARG A 106 -6.94 20.85 -3.13
CA ARG A 106 -5.62 20.25 -3.37
C ARG A 106 -5.14 19.47 -2.16
N ILE A 107 -4.43 18.39 -2.43
CA ILE A 107 -3.78 17.53 -1.43
C ILE A 107 -2.30 17.44 -1.76
N PHE A 108 -1.44 17.68 -0.77
CA PHE A 108 -0.01 17.52 -0.89
C PHE A 108 0.38 16.12 -0.44
N LEU A 109 1.02 15.38 -1.33
CA LEU A 109 1.52 14.04 -1.06
C LEU A 109 3.05 14.04 -1.10
N PRO A 110 3.73 13.46 -0.09
CA PRO A 110 5.18 13.31 -0.12
C PRO A 110 5.66 12.60 -1.40
N LYS A 111 6.72 13.12 -2.04
CA LYS A 111 7.23 12.77 -3.38
C LYS A 111 6.34 13.10 -4.59
N LEU A 112 5.05 13.34 -4.37
CA LEU A 112 4.06 13.54 -5.43
C LEU A 112 3.70 15.01 -5.66
N GLY A 113 3.93 15.85 -4.66
CA GLY A 113 3.59 17.27 -4.71
C GLY A 113 2.09 17.51 -4.51
N TRP A 114 1.64 18.70 -4.91
CA TRP A 114 0.24 19.10 -4.85
C TRP A 114 -0.55 18.46 -5.99
N MET A 115 -1.64 17.79 -5.64
CA MET A 115 -2.57 17.19 -6.59
C MET A 115 -3.99 17.64 -6.30
N ARG A 116 -4.81 17.77 -7.35
CA ARG A 116 -6.25 17.97 -7.16
C ARG A 116 -6.87 16.67 -6.61
N TYR A 117 -7.72 16.79 -5.59
CA TYR A 117 -8.49 15.67 -5.09
C TYR A 117 -9.98 15.93 -5.28
N ARG A 118 -10.77 14.86 -5.45
CA ARG A 118 -12.22 14.97 -5.44
C ARG A 118 -12.67 14.97 -3.99
N ASN A 119 -13.17 16.11 -3.52
CA ASN A 119 -13.65 16.22 -2.16
C ASN A 119 -14.98 15.45 -2.02
N SER A 120 -15.02 14.47 -1.11
CA SER A 120 -16.24 13.72 -0.78
C SER A 120 -16.85 14.14 0.55
N ARG A 121 -16.08 14.72 1.46
CA ARG A 121 -16.50 15.21 2.79
C ARG A 121 -15.58 16.34 3.24
N GLN A 122 -16.15 17.42 3.78
CA GLN A 122 -15.35 18.46 4.44
C GLN A 122 -14.60 17.84 5.63
N VAL A 123 -13.31 18.13 5.74
CA VAL A 123 -12.47 17.60 6.83
C VAL A 123 -12.39 18.68 7.91
N THR A 124 -13.03 18.46 9.04
CA THR A 124 -12.89 19.36 10.20
C THR A 124 -11.67 18.91 11.00
N GLY A 125 -10.51 19.55 10.79
CA GLY A 125 -9.23 19.24 11.48
C GLY A 125 -8.06 18.88 10.56
N CYS A 126 -6.92 18.46 11.14
CA CYS A 126 -5.75 18.02 10.40
C CYS A 126 -5.96 16.61 9.84
N CYS A 127 -5.63 16.38 8.57
CA CYS A 127 -5.73 15.06 7.95
C CYS A 127 -4.73 14.07 8.56
N GLU A 128 -5.21 13.17 9.44
CA GLU A 128 -4.35 12.13 10.02
C GLU A 128 -4.03 10.99 9.02
N LYS A 129 -5.00 10.59 8.19
CA LYS A 129 -4.84 9.46 7.25
C LYS A 129 -5.54 9.76 5.94
N CYS A 130 -4.84 9.58 4.83
CA CYS A 130 -5.43 9.77 3.51
C CYS A 130 -5.52 8.46 2.74
N HIS A 131 -6.72 8.20 2.21
CA HIS A 131 -6.99 7.08 1.31
C HIS A 131 -7.08 7.64 -0.11
N CYS A 132 -6.17 7.21 -0.99
CA CYS A 132 -6.11 7.68 -2.35
C CYS A 132 -6.51 6.55 -3.31
N GLN A 133 -7.46 6.84 -4.19
CA GLN A 133 -7.83 5.98 -5.32
C GLN A 133 -7.53 6.73 -6.63
N PRO A 134 -6.84 6.10 -7.59
CA PRO A 134 -6.73 6.63 -8.94
C PRO A 134 -8.11 6.74 -9.56
N VAL A 135 -8.50 7.95 -9.95
CA VAL A 135 -9.70 8.13 -10.78
C VAL A 135 -9.40 7.58 -12.17
N LEU A 136 -10.13 6.56 -12.59
CA LEU A 136 -10.12 6.07 -13.97
C LEU A 136 -10.82 7.15 -14.83
N ARG A 137 -10.02 7.99 -15.50
CA ARG A 137 -10.40 8.52 -16.81
C ARG A 137 -10.14 7.44 -17.86
#